data_AF-A0A933L450-F1
#
_entry.id   AF-A0A933L450-F1
#
_cell.length_a   1.000
_cell.length_b   1.000
_cell.length_c   1.000
_cell.angle_alpha   90.00
_cell.angle_beta   90.00
_cell.angle_gamma   90.00
#
_symmetry.space_group_name_H-M   'P 1'
#
loop_
_entity.id
_entity.type
_entity.pdbx_description
1 polymer ?
#
loop_
_entity_poly.entity_id
_entity_poly.type
_entity_poly.pdbx_seq_one_letter_code
_entity_poly.pdbx_strand_id
1 'polypeptide(L)'
;AVNLLIFVAGRLTRASPPLVPAGHEVPASPFANPLPQALILTAIVIGFAMFVFLIVLAFRAYQSLDADNSDHMRLAEPEGEPNPPLEY
;
A
#
# COMPACT_ATOMS: atom_id res chain seq x y z
N ALA A 1 -9.38 1.83 -2.84
CA ALA A 1 -10.33 2.64 -2.04
C ALA A 1 -9.66 3.87 -1.42
N VAL A 2 -8.57 3.72 -0.66
CA VAL A 2 -7.89 4.82 0.06
C VAL A 2 -7.50 6.00 -0.84
N ASN A 3 -6.91 5.74 -2.02
CA ASN A 3 -6.50 6.82 -2.95
C ASN A 3 -7.68 7.67 -3.43
N LEU A 4 -8.86 7.08 -3.62
CA LEU A 4 -10.06 7.82 -4.00
C LEU A 4 -10.60 8.66 -2.84
N LEU A 5 -10.49 8.16 -1.60
CA LEU A 5 -10.86 8.93 -0.42
C LEU A 5 -9.97 10.18 -0.26
N ILE A 6 -8.64 10.02 -0.43
CA ILE A 6 -7.68 11.14 -0.40
C ILE A 6 -8.01 12.15 -1.51
N PHE A 7 -8.36 11.67 -2.71
CA PHE A 7 -8.73 12.53 -3.83
C PHE A 7 -9.99 13.36 -3.56
N VAL A 8 -11.04 12.74 -2.99
CA VAL A 8 -12.29 13.43 -2.64
C VAL A 8 -12.07 14.42 -1.49
N ALA A 9 -11.29 14.06 -0.47
CA ALA A 9 -10.92 14.94 0.63
C ALA A 9 -10.16 16.19 0.15
N GLY A 10 -9.46 16.09 -0.98
CA GLY A 10 -8.71 17.15 -1.64
C GLY A 10 -9.52 18.26 -2.32
N ARG A 11 -10.86 18.17 -2.30
CA ARG A 11 -11.84 18.99 -3.03
C ARG A 11 -11.78 18.75 -4.55
N LEU A 12 -12.81 18.08 -5.06
CA LEU A 12 -12.96 17.82 -6.48
C LEU A 12 -13.32 19.11 -7.24
N THR A 13 -12.40 19.62 -8.05
CA THR A 13 -12.62 20.80 -8.90
C THR A 13 -12.30 20.49 -10.36
N ARG A 14 -13.03 21.13 -11.29
CA ARG A 14 -12.66 21.16 -12.71
C ARG A 14 -11.66 22.29 -12.94
N ALA A 15 -10.47 22.16 -12.37
CA ALA A 15 -9.39 23.13 -12.50
C ALA A 15 -8.30 22.59 -13.43
N SER A 16 -7.45 23.48 -13.94
CA SER A 16 -6.29 23.10 -14.73
C SER A 16 -5.33 22.22 -13.89
N PRO A 17 -4.56 21.30 -14.51
CA PRO A 17 -3.51 20.59 -13.80
C PRO A 17 -2.53 21.56 -13.11
N PRO A 18 -1.98 21.21 -11.92
CA PRO A 18 -1.01 22.03 -11.21
C PRO A 18 0.38 21.93 -11.85
N LEU A 19 0.48 22.32 -13.13
CA LEU A 19 1.69 22.30 -13.91
C LEU A 19 2.05 23.74 -14.30
N VAL A 20 3.32 24.11 -14.09
CA VAL A 20 3.83 25.44 -14.46
C VAL A 20 4.24 25.41 -15.94
N PRO A 21 3.64 26.26 -16.81
CA PRO A 21 4.07 26.37 -18.20
C PRO A 21 5.51 26.89 -18.32
N ALA A 22 6.17 26.59 -19.44
CA ALA A 22 7.50 27.11 -19.72
C ALA A 22 7.51 28.66 -19.68
N GLY A 23 8.54 29.24 -19.07
CA GLY A 23 8.69 30.70 -18.93
C GLY A 23 7.77 31.36 -17.90
N HIS A 24 7.03 30.58 -17.11
CA HIS A 24 6.19 31.08 -16.01
C HIS A 24 6.73 30.60 -14.66
N GLU A 25 6.44 31.34 -13.59
CA GLU A 25 6.81 30.96 -12.22
C GLU A 25 5.67 30.24 -11.49
N VAL A 26 4.43 30.42 -11.95
CA VAL A 26 3.22 29.88 -11.30
C VAL A 26 2.29 29.20 -12.31
N PRO A 27 1.49 28.20 -11.87
CA PRO A 27 0.49 27.58 -12.73
C PRO A 27 -0.62 28.56 -13.13
N ALA A 28 -1.24 28.31 -14.28
CA ALA A 28 -2.40 29.09 -14.73
C ALA A 28 -3.58 28.91 -13.76
N SER A 29 -4.10 30.02 -13.21
CA SER A 29 -5.25 30.00 -12.29
C SER A 29 -6.57 29.90 -13.06
N PRO A 30 -7.55 29.09 -12.60
CA PRO A 30 -7.51 28.21 -11.42
C PRO A 30 -6.86 26.85 -11.72
N PHE A 31 -6.01 26.36 -10.81
CA PHE A 31 -5.39 25.03 -10.87
C PHE A 31 -5.84 24.13 -9.71
N ALA A 32 -5.74 22.81 -9.92
CA ALA A 32 -6.14 21.80 -8.93
C ALA A 32 -5.15 21.75 -7.75
N ASN A 33 -5.61 21.36 -6.55
CA ASN A 33 -4.73 21.26 -5.37
C ASN A 33 -3.63 20.19 -5.62
N PRO A 34 -2.32 20.54 -5.57
CA PRO A 34 -1.25 19.58 -5.79
C PRO A 34 -1.00 18.64 -4.59
N LEU A 35 -1.41 19.02 -3.37
CA LEU A 35 -1.11 18.24 -2.16
C LEU A 35 -1.75 16.84 -2.19
N PRO A 36 -3.06 16.66 -2.45
CA PRO A 36 -3.66 15.33 -2.56
C PRO A 36 -3.03 14.49 -3.67
N GLN A 37 -2.59 15.12 -4.78
CA GLN A 37 -1.99 14.43 -5.92
C GLN A 37 -0.63 13.82 -5.55
N ALA A 38 0.22 14.60 -4.87
CA ALA A 38 1.50 14.10 -4.36
C ALA A 38 1.31 12.97 -3.35
N LEU A 39 0.36 13.10 -2.42
CA LEU A 39 0.05 12.06 -1.44
C LEU A 39 -0.44 10.76 -2.09
N ILE A 40 -1.29 10.85 -3.11
CA ILE A 40 -1.77 9.69 -3.86
C ILE A 40 -0.63 9.00 -4.61
N LEU A 41 0.27 9.75 -5.25
CA LEU A 41 1.41 9.16 -5.94
C LEU A 41 2.30 8.35 -4.98
N THR A 42 2.60 8.93 -3.81
CA THR A 42 3.36 8.23 -2.75
C THR A 42 2.62 6.99 -2.26
N ALA A 43 1.31 7.09 -2.01
CA ALA A 43 0.51 5.96 -1.57
C ALA A 43 0.44 4.83 -2.60
N ILE A 44 0.38 5.17 -3.91
CA ILE A 44 0.41 4.18 -5.00
C ILE A 44 1.74 3.43 -5.00
N VAL A 45 2.88 4.12 -4.90
CA VAL A 45 4.20 3.48 -4.93
C VAL A 45 4.41 2.58 -3.72
N ILE A 46 4.04 3.04 -2.52
CA ILE A 46 4.12 2.23 -1.29
C ILE A 46 3.20 1.02 -1.40
N GLY A 47 1.94 1.21 -1.80
CA GLY A 47 0.98 0.12 -1.96
C GLY A 47 1.43 -0.93 -2.97
N PHE A 48 2.01 -0.50 -4.09
CA PHE A 48 2.56 -1.39 -5.10
C PHE A 48 3.77 -2.17 -4.57
N ALA A 49 4.71 -1.50 -3.89
CA ALA A 49 5.88 -2.17 -3.31
C ALA A 49 5.46 -3.23 -2.28
N MET A 50 4.52 -2.90 -1.39
CA MET A 50 3.96 -3.85 -0.42
C MET A 50 3.24 -5.01 -1.11
N PHE A 51 2.48 -4.75 -2.17
CA PHE A 51 1.79 -5.79 -2.94
C PHE A 51 2.75 -6.78 -3.59
N VAL A 52 3.78 -6.27 -4.28
CA VAL A 52 4.82 -7.12 -4.90
C VAL A 52 5.55 -7.93 -3.83
N PHE A 53 5.94 -7.29 -2.72
CA PHE A 53 6.56 -7.98 -1.60
C PHE A 53 5.70 -9.12 -1.06
N LEU A 54 4.40 -8.87 -0.83
CA LEU A 54 3.47 -9.89 -0.34
C LEU A 54 3.29 -11.04 -1.33
N ILE A 55 3.22 -10.79 -2.63
CA ILE A 55 3.15 -11.85 -3.64
C ILE A 55 4.39 -12.73 -3.59
N VAL A 56 5.58 -12.13 -3.56
CA VAL A 56 6.84 -12.88 -3.51
C VAL A 56 6.91 -13.69 -2.22
N LEU A 57 6.53 -13.09 -1.09
CA LEU A 57 6.49 -13.77 0.20
C LEU A 57 5.53 -14.97 0.17
N ALA A 58 4.31 -14.78 -0.34
CA ALA A 58 3.31 -15.84 -0.47
C ALA A 58 3.79 -16.97 -1.39
N PHE A 59 4.40 -16.63 -2.53
CA PHE A 59 4.97 -17.61 -3.45
C PHE A 59 6.09 -18.43 -2.81
N ARG A 60 6.95 -17.79 -2.00
CA ARG A 60 7.99 -18.50 -1.25
C ARG A 60 7.40 -19.37 -0.15
N ALA A 61 6.41 -18.86 0.58
CA ALA A 61 5.73 -19.60 1.62
C ALA A 61 5.05 -20.86 1.07
N TYR A 62 4.35 -20.74 -0.06
CA TYR A 62 3.74 -21.88 -0.76
C TYR A 62 4.78 -22.94 -1.13
N GLN A 63 5.92 -22.56 -1.72
CA GLN A 63 6.99 -23.51 -2.05
C GLN A 63 7.63 -24.18 -0.83
N SER A 64 7.75 -23.48 0.30
CA SER A 64 8.46 -24.01 1.48
C SER A 64 7.56 -24.77 2.44
N LEU A 65 6.28 -24.40 2.53
CA LEU A 65 5.32 -24.94 3.50
C LEU A 65 4.25 -25.81 2.85
N ASP A 66 4.16 -25.86 1.51
CA ASP A 66 3.11 -26.55 0.73
C ASP A 66 1.69 -26.24 1.22
N ALA A 67 1.52 -25.05 1.82
CA ALA A 67 0.32 -24.64 2.52
C ALA A 67 -0.19 -23.34 1.92
N ASP A 68 -1.39 -23.41 1.33
CA ASP A 68 -2.21 -22.25 0.96
C ASP A 68 -3.16 -21.83 2.13
N ASN A 69 -3.19 -22.63 3.20
CA ASN A 69 -3.95 -22.34 4.42
C ASN A 69 -2.98 -22.02 5.57
N SER A 70 -3.12 -20.81 6.14
CA SER A 70 -2.35 -20.35 7.29
C SER A 70 -2.44 -21.25 8.51
N ASP A 71 -3.57 -21.94 8.70
CA ASP A 71 -3.78 -22.85 9.83
C ASP A 71 -2.83 -24.07 9.79
N HIS A 72 -2.33 -24.41 8.60
CA HIS A 72 -1.37 -25.52 8.42
C HIS A 72 0.09 -25.07 8.51
N MET A 73 0.37 -23.77 8.65
CA MET A 73 1.74 -23.22 8.74
C MET A 73 2.32 -23.38 10.16
N ARG A 74 2.35 -24.60 10.67
CA ARG A 74 2.62 -24.96 12.08
C ARG A 74 4.09 -25.29 12.39
N LEU A 75 5.05 -24.82 11.61
CA LEU A 75 6.47 -25.16 11.81
C LEU A 75 6.99 -24.78 13.22
N ALA A 76 6.48 -23.70 13.80
CA ALA A 76 6.87 -23.24 15.13
C ALA A 76 6.06 -23.87 16.29
N GLU A 77 4.89 -24.45 16.00
CA GLU A 77 4.00 -25.08 17.00
C GLU A 77 3.38 -26.36 16.41
N PRO A 78 4.15 -27.46 16.34
CA PRO A 78 3.68 -28.71 15.74
C PRO A 78 2.48 -29.30 16.47
N GLU A 79 1.65 -30.09 15.77
CA GLU A 79 0.55 -30.80 16.43
C GLU A 79 1.09 -31.84 17.41
N GLY A 80 0.61 -31.81 18.66
CA GLY A 80 0.91 -32.84 19.65
C GLY A 80 2.12 -32.58 20.54
N GLU A 81 2.79 -31.42 20.44
CA GLU A 81 3.77 -31.01 21.44
C GLU A 81 3.09 -30.34 22.65
N PRO A 82 3.55 -30.61 23.89
CA PRO A 82 3.01 -29.97 25.07
C PRO A 82 3.33 -28.47 25.06
N ASN A 83 2.33 -27.65 25.42
CA ASN A 83 2.49 -26.20 25.46
C ASN A 83 3.71 -25.79 26.30
N PRO A 84 4.47 -24.77 25.87
CA PRO A 84 5.59 -24.27 26.65
C PRO A 84 5.13 -23.83 28.06
N PRO A 85 5.98 -24.00 29.07
CA PRO A 85 5.63 -23.64 30.45
C PRO A 85 5.30 -22.15 30.54
N LEU A 86 4.19 -21.82 31.20
CA LEU A 86 3.68 -20.46 31.38
C LEU A 86 4.44 -19.65 32.46
N GLU A 87 5.69 -20.02 32.76
CA GLU A 87 6.50 -19.30 33.73
C GLU A 87 7.07 -18.03 33.07
N TYR A 88 6.54 -16.87 33.47
CA TYR A 88 7.09 -15.54 33.23
C TYR A 88 7.68 -15.01 34.53
#